data_AF-A0A1K2HSR5-F1
#
_entry.id   AF-A0A1K2HSR5-F1
#
_cell.length_a   1.000
_cell.length_b   1.000
_cell.length_c   1.000
_cell.angle_alpha   90.00
_cell.angle_beta   90.00
_cell.angle_gamma   90.00
#
_symmetry.space_group_name_H-M   'P 1'
#
loop_
_entity.id
_entity.type
_entity.pdbx_description
1 polymer ?
#
loop_
_entity_poly.entity_id
_entity_poly.type
_entity_poly.pdbx_seq_one_letter_code
_entity_poly.pdbx_strand_id
1 'polypeptide(L)'
;MRTRQRTCLALIALLAGCMPAAAWTVEESEGFFYTYQPDETGEYYLTLDCDIDFGFYSISIEGSEPWEPTTSYAPQVPTRFIVDGTPLPETVLQFTNVENTVAVMISEAQDGFSELHEALAAATATVDVSYFDKAMRFDVTGIADAFAAIDTLCWG
;
A
#
# COMPACT_ATOMS: atom_id res chain seq x y z
N MET A 1 -35.48 26.57 -51.24
CA MET A 1 -35.83 25.99 -49.92
C MET A 1 -34.59 25.25 -49.39
N ARG A 2 -33.98 25.72 -48.29
CA ARG A 2 -32.80 25.08 -47.68
C ARG A 2 -33.17 24.64 -46.26
N THR A 3 -33.26 23.34 -46.06
CA THR A 3 -33.58 22.69 -44.79
C THR A 3 -32.33 22.68 -43.92
N ARG A 4 -32.34 23.40 -42.80
CA ARG A 4 -31.24 23.40 -41.82
C ARG A 4 -31.48 22.31 -40.79
N GLN A 5 -30.73 21.20 -40.89
CA GLN A 5 -30.63 20.20 -39.81
C GLN A 5 -29.82 20.81 -38.67
N ARG A 6 -30.46 20.95 -37.50
CA ARG A 6 -29.79 21.32 -36.25
C ARG A 6 -29.29 20.02 -35.60
N THR A 7 -27.99 19.79 -35.67
CA THR A 7 -27.32 18.74 -34.90
C THR A 7 -27.24 19.22 -33.46
N CYS A 8 -28.10 18.69 -32.59
CA CYS A 8 -27.93 18.81 -31.14
C CYS A 8 -26.77 17.90 -30.72
N LEU A 9 -25.59 18.48 -30.49
CA LEU A 9 -24.56 17.80 -29.69
C LEU A 9 -25.09 17.67 -28.26
N ALA A 10 -25.35 16.44 -27.82
CA ALA A 10 -25.54 16.13 -26.42
C ALA A 10 -24.18 16.19 -25.72
N LEU A 11 -23.98 17.22 -24.89
CA LEU A 11 -22.88 17.28 -23.93
C LEU A 11 -23.14 16.20 -22.86
N ILE A 12 -22.50 15.04 -22.99
CA ILE A 12 -22.40 14.09 -21.88
C ILE A 12 -21.29 14.64 -20.97
N ALA A 13 -21.69 15.32 -19.91
CA ALA A 13 -20.78 15.71 -18.84
C ALA A 13 -20.30 14.43 -18.14
N LEU A 14 -19.06 14.00 -18.42
CA LEU A 14 -18.36 13.03 -17.59
C LEU A 14 -18.20 13.65 -16.21
N LEU A 15 -19.08 13.29 -15.28
CA LEU A 15 -18.78 13.33 -13.85
C LEU A 15 -17.73 12.24 -13.59
N ALA A 16 -16.48 12.52 -13.93
CA ALA A 16 -15.35 11.82 -13.35
C ALA A 16 -15.37 12.19 -11.86
N GLY A 17 -16.04 11.36 -11.06
CA GLY A 17 -16.04 11.51 -9.62
C GLY A 17 -14.59 11.39 -9.15
N CYS A 18 -14.05 12.47 -8.58
CA CYS A 18 -12.91 12.36 -7.69
C CYS A 18 -13.37 11.49 -6.53
N MET A 19 -13.11 10.17 -6.61
CA MET A 19 -13.18 9.36 -5.42
C MET A 19 -12.10 9.91 -4.49
N PRO A 20 -12.45 10.33 -3.27
CA PRO A 20 -11.45 10.75 -2.32
C PRO A 20 -10.45 9.61 -2.15
N ALA A 21 -9.17 9.95 -2.12
CA ALA A 21 -8.13 9.06 -1.65
C ALA A 21 -8.59 8.35 -0.39
N ALA A 22 -8.43 7.04 -0.32
CA ALA A 22 -8.75 6.31 0.90
C ALA A 22 -7.86 6.86 2.02
N ALA A 23 -8.44 7.22 3.16
CA ALA A 23 -7.65 7.68 4.30
C ALA A 23 -6.87 6.50 4.90
N TRP A 24 -5.73 6.79 5.51
CA TRP A 24 -5.03 5.85 6.38
C TRP A 24 -5.91 5.49 7.58
N THR A 25 -5.97 4.19 7.88
CA THR A 25 -6.71 3.66 9.03
C THR A 25 -5.71 3.14 10.05
N VAL A 26 -5.87 3.52 11.32
CA VAL A 26 -5.06 3.03 12.44
C VAL A 26 -5.92 2.09 13.28
N GLU A 27 -5.41 0.88 13.52
CA GLU A 27 -6.08 -0.17 14.27
C GLU A 27 -5.14 -0.81 15.31
N GLU A 28 -5.75 -1.46 16.30
CA GLU A 28 -5.10 -2.23 17.35
C GLU A 28 -5.65 -3.65 17.30
N SER A 29 -4.76 -4.63 17.30
CA SER A 29 -5.05 -6.05 17.47
C SER A 29 -4.17 -6.61 18.59
N GLU A 30 -4.45 -7.82 19.09
CA GLU A 30 -3.77 -8.41 20.25
C GLU A 30 -2.23 -8.38 20.13
N GLY A 31 -1.59 -7.36 20.70
CA GLY A 31 -0.12 -7.16 20.65
C GLY A 31 0.41 -6.40 19.41
N PHE A 32 -0.48 -5.86 18.57
CA PHE A 32 -0.10 -5.16 17.34
C PHE A 32 -0.81 -3.81 17.23
N PHE A 33 -0.05 -2.80 16.83
CA PHE A 33 -0.59 -1.57 16.28
C PHE A 33 -0.25 -1.51 14.81
N TYR A 34 -1.23 -1.24 13.95
CA TYR A 34 -0.97 -1.15 12.53
C TYR A 34 -1.76 -0.02 11.89
N THR A 35 -1.18 0.54 10.84
CA THR A 35 -1.82 1.52 9.97
C THR A 35 -1.79 1.03 8.55
N TYR A 36 -2.92 1.15 7.85
CA TYR A 36 -3.04 0.65 6.48
C TYR A 36 -3.82 1.60 5.59
N GLN A 37 -3.58 1.45 4.29
CA GLN A 37 -4.31 2.14 3.24
C GLN A 37 -4.52 1.22 2.04
N PRO A 38 -5.74 1.14 1.48
CA PRO A 38 -5.98 0.40 0.25
C PRO A 38 -5.38 1.11 -0.97
N ASP A 39 -5.03 0.33 -1.99
CA ASP A 39 -4.64 0.83 -3.30
C ASP A 39 -5.83 1.45 -4.07
N GLU A 40 -5.58 2.03 -5.24
CA GLU A 40 -6.63 2.62 -6.09
C GLU A 40 -7.74 1.63 -6.49
N THR A 41 -7.46 0.33 -6.46
CA THR A 41 -8.44 -0.73 -6.78
C THR A 41 -9.20 -1.24 -5.55
N GLY A 42 -8.64 -1.08 -4.35
CA GLY A 42 -9.15 -1.65 -3.11
C GLY A 42 -8.84 -3.15 -2.96
N GLU A 43 -7.99 -3.72 -3.81
CA GLU A 43 -7.61 -5.14 -3.76
C GLU A 43 -6.37 -5.40 -2.90
N TYR A 44 -5.52 -4.38 -2.71
CA TYR A 44 -4.29 -4.48 -1.94
C TYR A 44 -4.22 -3.40 -0.87
N TYR A 45 -3.52 -3.69 0.22
CA TYR A 45 -3.28 -2.77 1.33
C TYR A 45 -1.79 -2.60 1.55
N LEU A 46 -1.32 -1.35 1.68
CA LEU A 46 -0.01 -1.04 2.19
C LEU A 46 -0.14 -0.83 3.70
N THR A 47 0.53 -1.66 4.48
CA THR A 47 0.46 -1.64 5.95
C THR A 47 1.84 -1.35 6.53
N LEU A 48 1.88 -0.50 7.57
CA LEU A 48 2.96 -0.46 8.54
C LEU A 48 2.39 -1.01 9.85
N ASP A 49 2.98 -2.09 10.35
CA ASP A 49 2.64 -2.66 11.63
C ASP A 49 3.82 -2.65 12.59
N CYS A 50 3.49 -2.74 13.86
CA CYS A 50 4.44 -2.75 14.94
C CYS A 50 4.00 -3.79 15.97
N ASP A 51 4.92 -4.69 16.26
CA ASP A 51 4.76 -5.77 17.21
C ASP A 51 5.40 -5.37 18.54
N ILE A 52 4.57 -5.09 19.55
CA ILE A 52 5.05 -4.63 20.86
C ILE A 52 5.69 -5.75 21.67
N ASP A 53 5.33 -7.01 21.39
CA ASP A 53 5.85 -8.17 22.11
C ASP A 53 7.28 -8.48 21.65
N PHE A 54 7.56 -8.28 20.37
CA PHE A 54 8.87 -8.57 19.78
C PHE A 54 9.75 -7.34 19.53
N GLY A 55 9.19 -6.13 19.59
CA GLY A 55 10.00 -4.91 19.57
C GLY A 55 10.47 -4.51 18.18
N PHE A 56 9.68 -4.74 17.12
CA PHE A 56 10.05 -4.40 15.75
C PHE A 56 8.88 -3.90 14.90
N TYR A 57 9.21 -3.22 13.82
CA TYR A 57 8.27 -2.84 12.76
C TYR A 57 8.31 -3.80 11.56
N SER A 58 7.19 -3.87 10.84
CA SER A 58 7.11 -4.43 9.49
C SER A 58 6.31 -3.55 8.54
N ILE A 59 6.68 -3.64 7.26
CA ILE A 59 5.92 -3.09 6.15
C ILE A 59 5.45 -4.28 5.30
N SER A 60 4.16 -4.34 5.02
CA SER A 60 3.57 -5.39 4.19
C SER A 60 2.76 -4.80 3.04
N ILE A 61 2.65 -5.58 1.96
CA ILE A 61 1.55 -5.47 1.02
C ILE A 61 0.67 -6.71 1.15
N GLU A 62 -0.57 -6.49 1.55
CA GLU A 62 -1.57 -7.53 1.79
C GLU A 62 -2.59 -7.54 0.66
N GLY A 63 -2.92 -8.71 0.13
CA GLY A 63 -3.96 -8.87 -0.90
C GLY A 63 -5.11 -9.75 -0.40
N SER A 64 -6.16 -9.87 -1.20
CA SER A 64 -7.31 -10.75 -0.87
C SER A 64 -7.11 -12.22 -1.23
N GLU A 65 -5.94 -12.60 -1.75
CA GLU A 65 -5.65 -13.97 -2.19
C GLU A 65 -5.52 -14.90 -0.97
N PRO A 66 -6.30 -15.99 -0.88
CA PRO A 66 -6.18 -16.92 0.24
C PRO A 66 -4.80 -17.57 0.31
N TRP A 67 -4.28 -17.72 1.53
CA TRP A 67 -3.06 -18.49 1.77
C TRP A 67 -3.34 -20.00 1.64
N GLU A 68 -2.64 -20.64 0.71
CA GLU A 68 -2.78 -22.07 0.44
C GLU A 68 -1.54 -22.82 0.97
N PRO A 69 -1.63 -23.57 2.09
CA PRO A 69 -0.46 -24.18 2.74
C PRO A 69 0.23 -25.27 1.91
N THR A 70 -0.41 -25.72 0.84
CA THR A 70 0.17 -26.72 -0.09
C THR A 70 0.84 -26.07 -1.30
N THR A 71 0.72 -24.76 -1.46
CA THR A 71 1.34 -23.98 -2.53
C THR A 71 2.80 -23.70 -2.18
N SER A 72 3.69 -23.85 -3.17
CA SER A 72 5.09 -23.48 -3.04
C SER A 72 5.26 -21.99 -3.36
N TYR A 73 5.19 -21.14 -2.34
CA TYR A 73 5.51 -19.72 -2.48
C TYR A 73 7.03 -19.51 -2.65
N ALA A 74 7.42 -18.46 -3.38
CA ALA A 74 8.82 -18.07 -3.44
C ALA A 74 9.29 -17.57 -2.06
N PRO A 75 10.50 -17.89 -1.60
CA PRO A 75 10.97 -17.40 -0.30
C PRO A 75 11.27 -15.90 -0.31
N GLN A 76 11.52 -15.33 -1.49
CA GLN A 76 11.92 -13.95 -1.70
C GLN A 76 11.24 -13.38 -2.94
N VAL A 77 10.82 -12.13 -2.84
CA VAL A 77 10.06 -11.41 -3.83
C VAL A 77 10.76 -10.07 -4.11
N PRO A 78 11.54 -9.98 -5.19
CA PRO A 78 12.06 -8.71 -5.66
C PRO A 78 10.89 -7.76 -5.91
N THR A 79 10.86 -6.65 -5.17
CA THR A 79 9.78 -5.69 -5.17
C THR A 79 10.35 -4.32 -5.50
N ARG A 80 9.70 -3.65 -6.44
CA ARG A 80 10.08 -2.30 -6.85
C ARG A 80 9.12 -1.30 -6.24
N PHE A 81 9.68 -0.29 -5.57
CA PHE A 81 8.97 0.86 -5.05
C PHE A 81 9.34 2.11 -5.85
N ILE A 82 8.34 2.92 -6.18
CA ILE A 82 8.51 4.26 -6.73
C ILE A 82 7.73 5.21 -5.83
N VAL A 83 8.44 6.04 -5.06
CA VAL A 83 7.85 6.96 -4.10
C VAL A 83 7.93 8.37 -4.68
N ASP A 84 6.78 9.02 -4.86
CA ASP A 84 6.66 10.34 -5.48
C ASP A 84 7.39 10.45 -6.83
N GLY A 85 7.34 9.37 -7.62
CA GLY A 85 8.02 9.27 -8.92
C GLY A 85 9.52 8.96 -8.84
N THR A 86 10.09 8.84 -7.65
CA THR A 86 11.49 8.47 -7.43
C THR A 86 11.62 6.96 -7.20
N PRO A 87 12.30 6.21 -8.07
CA PRO A 87 12.53 4.79 -7.84
C PRO A 87 13.52 4.60 -6.68
N LEU A 88 13.15 3.72 -5.73
CA LEU A 88 14.06 3.25 -4.69
C LEU A 88 14.91 2.08 -5.22
N PRO A 89 16.02 1.72 -4.53
CA PRO A 89 16.67 0.44 -4.74
C PRO A 89 15.68 -0.72 -4.62
N GLU A 90 15.94 -1.79 -5.37
CA GLU A 90 15.10 -2.99 -5.30
C GLU A 90 15.11 -3.55 -3.87
N THR A 91 13.91 -3.76 -3.32
CA THR A 91 13.73 -4.30 -1.97
C THR A 91 13.27 -5.75 -2.08
N VAL A 92 13.84 -6.65 -1.28
CA VAL A 92 13.46 -8.06 -1.29
C VAL A 92 12.50 -8.33 -0.12
N LEU A 93 11.24 -8.55 -0.45
CA LEU A 93 10.20 -8.92 0.52
C LEU A 93 10.08 -10.45 0.60
N GLN A 94 9.44 -10.95 1.65
CA GLN A 94 9.14 -12.37 1.83
C GLN A 94 7.64 -12.61 1.73
N PHE A 95 7.22 -13.69 1.06
CA PHE A 95 5.82 -14.12 1.15
C PHE A 95 5.53 -14.60 2.57
N THR A 96 4.41 -14.14 3.11
CA THR A 96 3.96 -14.51 4.46
C THR A 96 2.44 -14.71 4.47
N ASN A 97 1.97 -15.40 5.50
CA ASN A 97 0.56 -15.61 5.78
C ASN A 97 0.10 -14.57 6.81
N VAL A 98 -0.72 -13.61 6.39
CA VAL A 98 -1.38 -12.65 7.28
C VAL A 98 -2.86 -13.00 7.29
N GLU A 99 -3.38 -13.45 8.44
CA GLU A 99 -4.80 -13.80 8.63
C GLU A 99 -5.42 -14.75 7.57
N ASN A 100 -4.64 -15.70 7.05
CA ASN A 100 -5.02 -16.62 5.95
C ASN A 100 -5.07 -15.97 4.56
N THR A 101 -4.36 -14.86 4.38
CA THR A 101 -4.16 -14.22 3.07
C THR A 101 -2.68 -14.15 2.72
N VAL A 102 -2.40 -14.09 1.42
CA VAL A 102 -1.05 -13.91 0.88
C VAL A 102 -0.65 -12.44 1.03
N ALA A 103 0.44 -12.22 1.75
CA ALA A 103 1.10 -10.93 1.84
C ALA A 103 2.57 -11.03 1.45
N VAL A 104 3.18 -9.92 1.08
CA VAL A 104 4.63 -9.76 0.99
C VAL A 104 5.08 -8.78 2.06
N MET A 105 6.10 -9.12 2.84
CA MET A 105 6.49 -8.35 4.02
C MET A 105 8.01 -8.16 4.10
N ILE A 106 8.42 -7.04 4.67
CA ILE A 106 9.77 -6.77 5.13
C ILE A 106 9.73 -6.28 6.59
N SER A 107 10.58 -6.84 7.45
CA SER A 107 10.72 -6.38 8.84
C SER A 107 11.96 -5.52 9.03
N GLU A 108 12.00 -4.78 10.16
CA GLU A 108 13.10 -3.90 10.55
C GLU A 108 14.48 -4.59 10.58
N ALA A 109 14.50 -5.90 10.81
CA ALA A 109 15.74 -6.69 10.83
C ALA A 109 16.33 -6.97 9.43
N GLN A 110 15.63 -6.62 8.35
CA GLN A 110 16.02 -6.94 6.98
C GLN A 110 16.65 -5.75 6.24
N ASP A 111 17.58 -6.05 5.35
CA ASP A 111 18.22 -5.05 4.48
C ASP A 111 17.16 -4.33 3.62
N GLY A 112 17.25 -3.00 3.59
CA GLY A 112 16.34 -2.13 2.82
C GLY A 112 15.12 -1.64 3.59
N PHE A 113 14.81 -2.19 4.77
CA PHE A 113 13.67 -1.72 5.57
C PHE A 113 13.78 -0.22 5.90
N SER A 114 14.91 0.22 6.47
CA SER A 114 15.06 1.62 6.90
C SER A 114 14.91 2.61 5.74
N GLU A 115 15.50 2.30 4.58
CA GLU A 115 15.39 3.14 3.39
C GLU A 115 13.94 3.21 2.87
N LEU A 116 13.24 2.07 2.84
CA LEU A 116 11.83 2.04 2.44
C LEU A 116 10.96 2.80 3.44
N HIS A 117 11.12 2.55 4.74
CA HIS A 117 10.36 3.21 5.80
C HIS A 117 10.56 4.73 5.78
N GLU A 118 11.80 5.21 5.68
CA GLU A 118 12.10 6.64 5.58
C GLU A 118 11.49 7.27 4.32
N ALA A 119 11.56 6.58 3.18
CA ALA A 119 10.97 7.06 1.93
C ALA A 119 9.44 7.14 2.03
N LEU A 120 8.78 6.12 2.59
CA LEU A 120 7.33 6.12 2.83
C LEU A 120 6.92 7.24 3.79
N ALA A 121 7.60 7.39 4.92
CA ALA A 121 7.31 8.44 5.90
C ALA A 121 7.47 9.86 5.31
N ALA A 122 8.34 10.03 4.31
CA ALA A 122 8.57 11.29 3.62
C ALA A 122 7.67 11.51 2.39
N ALA A 123 6.87 10.51 2.00
CA ALA A 123 6.08 10.55 0.78
C ALA A 123 4.91 11.54 0.88
N THR A 124 4.60 12.20 -0.24
CA THR A 124 3.65 13.33 -0.27
C THR A 124 2.55 13.19 -1.32
N ALA A 125 2.72 12.30 -2.29
CA ALA A 125 1.76 12.12 -3.39
C ALA A 125 1.38 10.67 -3.57
N THR A 126 2.29 9.82 -4.07
CA THR A 126 1.95 8.43 -4.39
C THR A 126 3.09 7.46 -4.20
N VAL A 127 2.73 6.22 -3.90
CA VAL A 127 3.66 5.08 -3.91
C VAL A 127 3.16 4.08 -4.94
N ASP A 128 3.97 3.82 -5.97
CA ASP A 128 3.75 2.72 -6.90
C ASP A 128 4.57 1.52 -6.44
N VAL A 129 3.93 0.36 -6.34
CA VAL A 129 4.57 -0.90 -5.95
C VAL A 129 4.35 -1.93 -7.05
N SER A 130 5.37 -2.70 -7.38
CA SER A 130 5.22 -3.82 -8.31
C SER A 130 6.10 -5.00 -7.93
N TYR A 131 5.56 -6.20 -8.07
CA TYR A 131 6.26 -7.46 -7.95
C TYR A 131 5.55 -8.54 -8.78
N PHE A 132 6.33 -9.45 -9.40
CA PHE A 132 5.82 -10.40 -10.41
C PHE A 132 4.92 -9.73 -11.48
N ASP A 133 3.65 -10.09 -11.52
CA ASP A 133 2.60 -9.59 -12.41
C ASP A 133 1.64 -8.59 -11.72
N LYS A 134 1.91 -8.25 -10.45
CA LYS A 134 1.11 -7.34 -9.65
C LYS A 134 1.69 -5.92 -9.71
N ALA A 135 0.81 -4.94 -9.83
CA ALA A 135 1.13 -3.53 -9.80
C ALA A 135 0.03 -2.78 -9.05
N MET A 136 0.42 -1.96 -8.09
CA MET A 136 -0.47 -1.25 -7.18
C MET A 136 -0.04 0.20 -7.08
N ARG A 137 -1.00 1.07 -6.79
CA ARG A 137 -0.77 2.50 -6.59
C ARG A 137 -1.53 2.96 -5.36
N PHE A 138 -0.81 3.59 -4.44
CA PHE A 138 -1.33 4.11 -3.18
C PHE A 138 -1.26 5.64 -3.18
N ASP A 139 -2.33 6.30 -2.70
CA ASP A 139 -2.34 7.74 -2.47
C ASP A 139 -1.85 8.02 -1.06
N VAL A 140 -0.57 8.31 -0.89
CA VAL A 140 0.05 8.40 0.45
C VAL A 140 -0.24 9.69 1.20
N THR A 141 -1.30 10.42 0.83
CA THR A 141 -1.78 11.57 1.60
C THR A 141 -2.03 11.17 3.05
N GLY A 142 -1.28 11.78 3.99
CA GLY A 142 -1.41 11.52 5.44
C GLY A 142 -0.54 10.38 5.98
N ILE A 143 0.32 9.76 5.16
CA ILE A 143 1.19 8.65 5.60
C ILE A 143 2.10 9.04 6.76
N ALA A 144 2.67 10.25 6.75
CA ALA A 144 3.57 10.72 7.80
C ALA A 144 2.89 10.79 9.18
N ASP A 145 1.66 11.31 9.21
CA ASP A 145 0.86 11.39 10.45
C ASP A 145 0.48 9.98 10.94
N ALA A 146 0.13 9.09 10.01
CA ALA A 146 -0.22 7.71 10.31
C ALA A 146 0.98 6.93 10.89
N PHE A 147 2.16 7.06 10.29
CA PHE A 147 3.39 6.42 10.76
C PHE A 147 3.80 6.96 12.14
N ALA A 148 3.72 8.28 12.34
CA ALA A 148 3.99 8.90 13.64
C ALA A 148 3.00 8.44 14.73
N ALA A 149 1.75 8.17 14.37
CA ALA A 149 0.76 7.61 15.29
C ALA A 149 1.15 6.19 15.73
N ILE A 150 1.59 5.33 14.81
CA ILE A 150 2.09 3.99 15.15
C ILE A 150 3.32 4.06 16.05
N ASP A 151 4.28 4.94 15.74
CA ASP A 151 5.46 5.16 16.58
C ASP A 151 5.08 5.57 18.02
N THR A 152 4.14 6.50 18.15
CA THR A 152 3.62 6.94 19.45
C THR A 152 2.92 5.81 20.20
N LEU A 153 2.12 4.99 19.51
CA LEU A 153 1.38 3.89 20.14
C LEU A 153 2.31 2.76 20.60
N CYS A 154 3.38 2.49 19.86
CA CYS A 154 4.31 1.43 20.19
C CYS A 154 5.30 1.78 21.28
N TRP A 155 5.87 2.98 21.23
CA TRP A 155 7.02 3.35 22.07
C TRP A 155 6.82 4.59 22.96
N GLY A 156 5.67 5.27 22.85
CA GLY A 156 5.32 6.46 23.63
C GLY A 156 4.74 6.16 25.00
#